data_AF-A0A3N5MM36-F1
#
_entry.id   AF-A0A3N5MM36-F1
#
_cell.length_a   1.000
_cell.length_b   1.000
_cell.length_c   1.000
_cell.angle_alpha   90.00
_cell.angle_beta   90.00
_cell.angle_gamma   90.00
#
_symmetry.space_group_name_H-M   'P 1'
#
loop_
_entity.id
_entity.type
_entity.pdbx_description
1 polymer ?
#
loop_
_entity_poly.entity_id
_entity_poly.type
_entity_poly.pdbx_seq_one_letter_code
_entity_poly.pdbx_strand_id
1 'polypeptide(L)'
;MSCNRTVWWLPAVVFLLTAVVVFPQTRRAGPSGRMAGVPVGGPGGSISFLKQALTEAGAPTLSSAQEEQLDQLISSYRESMFPSSPDENLVTARSAFQESVLSGDLTGAKAAAATLAKLQTAAMQERLEGQAAFMIQAMAILSRDQVNKLVAEFETAGLFELFQRLAGPGMGRRGPGGPGFAPPM
;
A
#
# COMPACT_ATOMS: atom_id res chain seq x y z
N MET A 1 46.58 -33.46 9.38
CA MET A 1 45.78 -32.40 8.71
C MET A 1 45.56 -31.31 9.73
N SER A 2 46.33 -30.22 9.62
CA SER A 2 46.41 -29.12 10.59
C SER A 2 45.50 -27.95 10.20
N CYS A 3 45.04 -27.22 11.23
CA CYS A 3 44.25 -25.98 11.24
C CYS A 3 44.65 -24.87 10.24
N ASN A 4 43.67 -24.05 9.81
CA ASN A 4 43.73 -22.59 10.05
C ASN A 4 42.36 -21.86 9.95
N ARG A 5 42.22 -20.80 10.77
CA ARG A 5 41.07 -19.91 11.08
C ARG A 5 40.83 -18.77 10.05
N THR A 6 39.59 -18.24 9.99
CA THR A 6 39.20 -16.79 9.96
C THR A 6 37.65 -16.73 9.90
N VAL A 7 36.80 -16.26 10.85
CA VAL A 7 36.59 -15.05 11.69
C VAL A 7 36.19 -13.79 10.90
N TRP A 8 35.16 -13.09 11.44
CA TRP A 8 34.66 -11.70 11.22
C TRP A 8 33.43 -11.59 10.29
N TRP A 9 32.22 -11.09 10.65
CA TRP A 9 31.79 -10.04 11.59
C TRP A 9 30.36 -10.27 12.14
N LEU A 10 30.13 -9.87 13.40
CA LEU A 10 28.84 -9.50 14.03
C LEU A 10 28.92 -8.00 14.38
N PRO A 11 27.79 -7.26 14.40
CA PRO A 11 27.13 -6.95 15.69
C PRO A 11 25.59 -7.04 15.57
N ALA A 12 24.86 -7.68 16.48
CA ALA A 12 24.50 -7.19 17.82
C ALA A 12 23.83 -5.79 17.82
N VAL A 13 22.49 -5.74 17.69
CA VAL A 13 21.68 -4.67 18.27
C VAL A 13 20.51 -5.29 19.02
N VAL A 14 20.73 -5.43 20.34
CA VAL A 14 19.70 -5.61 21.35
C VAL A 14 19.02 -4.25 21.55
N PHE A 15 17.70 -4.17 21.41
CA PHE A 15 16.94 -3.11 22.06
C PHE A 15 15.70 -3.69 22.73
N LEU A 16 15.80 -3.75 24.05
CA LEU A 16 14.77 -4.13 25.00
C LEU A 16 14.33 -2.84 25.67
N LEU A 17 13.08 -2.42 25.51
CA LEU A 17 12.44 -1.51 26.47
C LEU A 17 10.92 -1.55 26.38
N THR A 18 10.37 -2.23 27.37
CA THR A 18 9.00 -2.12 27.87
C THR A 18 8.68 -0.70 28.31
N ALA A 19 7.59 -0.14 27.79
CA ALA A 19 6.87 0.97 28.42
C ALA A 19 5.36 0.75 28.24
N VAL A 20 4.71 0.26 29.30
CA VAL A 20 3.25 0.32 29.44
C VAL A 20 2.94 1.76 29.83
N VAL A 21 2.42 2.54 28.88
CA VAL A 21 1.86 3.87 29.17
C VAL A 21 0.34 3.72 29.22
N VAL A 22 -0.19 3.80 30.44
CA VAL A 22 -1.62 3.98 30.70
C VAL A 22 -1.99 5.41 30.30
N PHE A 23 -2.74 5.57 29.22
CA PHE A 23 -3.26 6.87 28.79
C PHE A 23 -4.70 7.06 29.32
N PRO A 24 -5.02 8.16 30.01
CA PRO A 24 -6.40 8.47 30.37
C PRO A 24 -7.18 8.91 29.14
N GLN A 25 -8.29 8.21 28.87
CA GLN A 25 -9.30 8.56 27.87
C GLN A 25 -9.95 9.90 28.23
N THR A 26 -9.50 10.99 27.62
CA THR A 26 -10.32 12.21 27.52
C THR A 26 -11.03 12.18 26.18
N ARG A 27 -12.31 11.78 26.20
CA ARG A 27 -13.24 11.98 25.09
C ARG A 27 -13.35 13.48 24.82
N ARG A 28 -12.94 13.93 23.64
CA ARG A 28 -13.38 15.21 23.07
C ARG A 28 -14.22 14.91 21.83
N ALA A 29 -15.39 15.52 21.80
CA ALA A 29 -16.39 15.35 20.76
C ALA A 29 -16.20 16.39 19.63
N GLY A 30 -16.19 15.90 18.38
CA GLY A 30 -16.59 16.59 17.14
C GLY A 30 -15.62 17.63 16.52
N PRO A 31 -15.71 17.93 15.20
CA PRO A 31 -16.80 17.61 14.27
C PRO A 31 -16.38 16.78 13.03
N SER A 32 -17.33 16.01 12.52
CA SER A 32 -17.28 15.30 11.23
C SER A 32 -17.21 16.29 10.06
N GLY A 33 -15.99 16.68 9.67
CA GLY A 33 -15.71 17.50 8.49
C GLY A 33 -15.63 16.64 7.23
N ARG A 34 -16.71 16.64 6.44
CA ARG A 34 -16.76 16.09 5.07
C ARG A 34 -15.55 16.56 4.25
N MET A 35 -14.69 15.63 3.82
CA MET A 35 -13.77 15.89 2.72
C MET A 35 -14.56 15.92 1.40
N ALA A 36 -15.06 17.11 1.07
CA ALA A 36 -15.59 17.44 -0.26
C ALA A 36 -14.44 17.50 -1.28
N GLY A 37 -14.71 17.00 -2.49
CA GLY A 37 -13.71 16.58 -3.46
C GLY A 37 -12.77 17.67 -3.99
N VAL A 38 -11.55 17.24 -4.27
CA VAL A 38 -10.50 17.98 -4.99
C VAL A 38 -9.85 16.99 -5.98
N PRO A 39 -9.59 17.38 -7.25
CA PRO A 39 -9.20 16.48 -8.31
C PRO A 39 -7.81 15.88 -8.07
N VAL A 40 -7.71 14.55 -8.24
CA VAL A 40 -6.48 13.76 -8.07
C VAL A 40 -5.89 13.45 -9.43
N GLY A 41 -4.73 14.05 -9.74
CA GLY A 41 -4.01 13.77 -10.99
C GLY A 41 -2.64 14.42 -11.04
N GLY A 42 -1.62 13.76 -10.52
CA GLY A 42 -0.21 14.12 -10.71
C GLY A 42 0.70 13.65 -9.55
N PRO A 43 1.98 13.31 -9.81
CA PRO A 43 2.97 12.94 -8.77
C PRO A 43 3.05 13.98 -7.63
N GLY A 44 2.95 15.27 -7.98
CA GLY A 44 2.95 16.37 -7.01
C GLY A 44 1.67 16.50 -6.17
N GLY A 45 0.54 15.89 -6.60
CA GLY A 45 -0.73 16.00 -5.87
C GLY A 45 -0.75 15.18 -4.58
N SER A 46 -0.06 14.02 -4.55
CA SER A 46 -0.05 13.12 -3.38
C SER A 46 0.65 13.74 -2.16
N ILE A 47 1.82 14.36 -2.34
CA ILE A 47 2.55 15.00 -1.25
C ILE A 47 1.83 16.26 -0.74
N SER A 48 1.16 17.02 -1.63
CA SER A 48 0.38 18.18 -1.23
C SER A 48 -0.69 17.84 -0.18
N PHE A 49 -1.34 16.67 -0.27
CA PHE A 49 -2.30 16.23 0.74
C PHE A 49 -1.65 15.96 2.10
N LEU A 50 -0.47 15.31 2.12
CA LEU A 50 0.25 15.06 3.38
C LEU A 50 0.71 16.38 4.02
N LYS A 51 1.19 17.34 3.23
CA LYS A 51 1.55 18.68 3.70
C LYS A 51 0.34 19.39 4.33
N GLN A 52 -0.82 19.30 3.69
CA GLN A 52 -2.05 19.88 4.20
C GLN A 52 -2.47 19.22 5.53
N ALA A 53 -2.46 17.89 5.60
CA ALA A 53 -2.81 17.17 6.82
C ALA A 53 -1.84 17.46 7.99
N LEU A 54 -0.54 17.60 7.71
CA LEU A 54 0.43 18.05 8.72
C LEU A 54 0.11 19.45 9.23
N THR A 55 -0.31 20.34 8.34
CA THR A 55 -0.72 21.71 8.70
C THR A 55 -1.98 21.68 9.57
N GLU A 56 -2.98 20.88 9.19
CA GLU A 56 -4.23 20.72 9.95
C GLU A 56 -3.97 20.12 11.35
N ALA A 57 -3.07 19.14 11.45
CA ALA A 57 -2.66 18.55 12.73
C ALA A 57 -1.74 19.44 13.58
N GLY A 58 -1.37 20.63 13.10
CA GLY A 58 -0.41 21.51 13.77
C GLY A 58 0.98 20.87 13.94
N ALA A 59 1.35 19.98 13.02
CA ALA A 59 2.63 19.29 13.01
C ALA A 59 3.71 20.10 12.28
N PRO A 60 5.00 19.82 12.55
CA PRO A 60 6.08 20.39 11.74
C PRO A 60 5.92 20.06 10.26
N THR A 61 6.19 21.03 9.38
CA THR A 61 6.17 20.82 7.92
C THR A 61 7.23 19.81 7.50
N LEU A 62 7.03 19.18 6.34
CA LEU A 62 8.05 18.32 5.74
C LEU A 62 9.32 19.13 5.44
N SER A 63 10.48 18.52 5.67
CA SER A 63 11.75 19.04 5.15
C SER A 63 11.90 18.68 3.67
N SER A 64 12.75 19.41 2.94
CA SER A 64 13.05 19.09 1.53
C SER A 64 13.55 17.66 1.36
N ALA A 65 14.37 17.16 2.28
CA ALA A 65 14.86 15.78 2.26
C ALA A 65 13.74 14.75 2.46
N GLN A 66 12.78 15.02 3.37
CA GLN A 66 11.63 14.14 3.56
C GLN A 66 10.73 14.12 2.33
N GLU A 67 10.52 15.27 1.69
CA GLU A 67 9.74 15.36 0.45
C GLU A 67 10.35 14.52 -0.66
N GLU A 68 11.66 14.65 -0.89
CA GLU A 68 12.37 13.89 -1.91
C GLU A 68 12.31 12.37 -1.63
N GLN A 69 12.49 11.97 -0.39
CA GLN A 69 12.38 10.56 0.02
C GLN A 69 10.97 10.00 -0.17
N LEU A 70 9.93 10.79 0.15
CA LEU A 70 8.54 10.40 -0.05
C LEU A 70 8.19 10.30 -1.53
N ASP A 71 8.66 11.22 -2.37
CA ASP A 71 8.42 11.18 -3.81
C ASP A 71 9.06 9.96 -4.46
N GLN A 72 10.30 9.63 -4.07
CA GLN A 72 10.98 8.42 -4.51
C GLN A 72 10.24 7.17 -4.06
N LEU A 73 9.81 7.11 -2.79
CA LEU A 73 9.06 5.99 -2.24
C LEU A 73 7.73 5.79 -2.98
N ILE A 74 6.98 6.87 -3.23
CA ILE A 74 5.70 6.83 -3.96
C ILE A 74 5.92 6.33 -5.40
N SER A 75 6.96 6.80 -6.06
CA SER A 75 7.27 6.41 -7.44
C SER A 75 7.64 4.92 -7.52
N SER A 76 8.53 4.46 -6.64
CA SER A 76 8.93 3.05 -6.56
C SER A 76 7.75 2.13 -6.20
N TYR A 77 6.89 2.56 -5.27
CA TYR A 77 5.67 1.83 -4.93
C TYR A 77 4.73 1.71 -6.12
N ARG A 78 4.52 2.78 -6.88
CA ARG A 78 3.64 2.77 -8.05
C ARG A 78 4.19 1.90 -9.17
N GLU A 79 5.50 1.97 -9.43
CA GLU A 79 6.15 1.16 -10.46
C GLU A 79 6.08 -0.34 -10.15
N SER A 80 6.27 -0.72 -8.87
CA SER A 80 6.19 -2.11 -8.44
C SER A 80 4.76 -2.67 -8.41
N MET A 81 3.77 -1.87 -7.98
CA MET A 81 2.40 -2.35 -7.76
C MET A 81 1.49 -2.20 -8.98
N PHE A 82 1.84 -1.32 -9.92
CA PHE A 82 1.06 -1.09 -11.13
C PHE A 82 1.96 -1.27 -12.36
N PRO A 83 2.40 -2.51 -12.64
CA PRO A 83 3.21 -2.78 -13.82
C PRO A 83 2.46 -2.36 -15.09
N SER A 84 3.22 -1.80 -16.03
CA SER A 84 2.70 -1.29 -17.31
C SER A 84 2.08 -2.39 -18.19
N SER A 85 2.42 -3.65 -17.93
CA SER A 85 2.03 -4.81 -18.72
C SER A 85 1.16 -5.77 -17.90
N PRO A 86 0.14 -6.38 -18.53
CA PRO A 86 -0.69 -7.40 -17.87
C PRO A 86 0.11 -8.68 -17.60
N ASP A 87 -0.21 -9.35 -16.49
CA ASP A 87 0.38 -10.65 -16.14
C ASP A 87 -0.01 -11.73 -17.16
N GLU A 88 0.99 -12.25 -17.87
CA GLU A 88 0.81 -13.27 -18.91
C GLU A 88 0.17 -14.55 -18.38
N ASN A 89 0.38 -14.90 -17.11
CA ASN A 89 -0.24 -16.08 -16.49
C ASN A 89 -1.75 -15.88 -16.32
N LEU A 90 -2.17 -14.68 -15.92
CA LEU A 90 -3.59 -14.32 -15.83
C LEU A 90 -4.26 -14.30 -17.21
N VAL A 91 -3.56 -13.77 -18.21
CA VAL A 91 -4.05 -13.77 -19.60
C VAL A 91 -4.22 -15.21 -20.09
N THR A 92 -3.20 -16.04 -19.94
CA THR A 92 -3.22 -17.44 -20.37
C THR A 92 -4.31 -18.25 -19.68
N ALA A 93 -4.43 -18.14 -18.35
CA ALA A 93 -5.47 -18.85 -17.60
C ALA A 93 -6.88 -18.38 -17.98
N ARG A 94 -7.05 -17.10 -18.32
CA ARG A 94 -8.34 -16.57 -18.80
C ARG A 94 -8.68 -17.09 -20.20
N SER A 95 -7.71 -17.12 -21.11
CA SER A 95 -7.91 -17.69 -22.45
C SER A 95 -8.27 -19.18 -22.38
N ALA A 96 -7.56 -19.96 -21.56
CA ALA A 96 -7.84 -21.38 -21.35
C ALA A 96 -9.26 -21.61 -20.77
N PHE A 97 -9.70 -20.75 -19.86
CA PHE A 97 -11.07 -20.79 -19.34
C PHE A 97 -12.09 -20.53 -20.45
N GLN A 98 -11.89 -19.48 -21.26
CA GLN A 98 -12.78 -19.14 -22.37
C GLN A 98 -12.87 -20.27 -23.40
N GLU A 99 -11.74 -20.83 -23.80
CA GLU A 99 -11.68 -21.96 -24.74
C GLU A 99 -12.41 -23.18 -24.19
N SER A 100 -12.21 -23.52 -22.92
CA SER A 100 -12.89 -24.65 -22.26
C SER A 100 -14.40 -24.44 -22.19
N VAL A 101 -14.86 -23.20 -21.96
CA VAL A 101 -16.30 -22.87 -21.97
C VAL A 101 -16.88 -23.00 -23.37
N LEU A 102 -16.17 -22.52 -24.41
CA LEU A 102 -16.63 -22.59 -25.80
C LEU A 102 -16.64 -24.01 -26.35
N SER A 103 -15.72 -24.88 -25.90
CA SER A 103 -15.66 -26.28 -26.28
C SER A 103 -16.59 -27.19 -25.45
N GLY A 104 -17.21 -26.66 -24.39
CA GLY A 104 -18.04 -27.44 -23.47
C GLY A 104 -17.25 -28.33 -22.51
N ASP A 105 -15.94 -28.15 -22.39
CA ASP A 105 -15.10 -28.86 -21.43
C ASP A 105 -15.24 -28.27 -20.02
N LEU A 106 -16.19 -28.79 -19.26
CA LEU A 106 -16.41 -28.40 -17.87
C LEU A 106 -15.19 -28.69 -16.96
N THR A 107 -14.40 -29.73 -17.27
CA THR A 107 -13.24 -30.09 -16.45
C THR A 107 -12.11 -29.09 -16.65
N GLY A 108 -11.81 -28.75 -17.91
CA GLY A 108 -10.87 -27.69 -18.28
C GLY A 108 -11.26 -26.33 -17.72
N ALA A 109 -12.54 -25.96 -17.81
CA ALA A 109 -13.04 -24.69 -17.28
C ALA A 109 -12.86 -24.61 -15.75
N LYS A 110 -13.15 -25.70 -15.02
CA LYS A 110 -12.93 -25.76 -13.56
C LYS A 110 -11.44 -25.64 -13.20
N ALA A 111 -10.56 -26.31 -13.94
CA ALA A 111 -9.13 -26.24 -13.72
C ALA A 111 -8.58 -24.81 -13.95
N ALA A 112 -8.96 -24.17 -15.07
CA ALA A 112 -8.58 -22.80 -15.36
C ALA A 112 -9.13 -21.80 -14.33
N ALA A 113 -10.36 -21.99 -13.85
CA ALA A 113 -10.96 -21.17 -12.80
C ALA A 113 -10.19 -21.29 -11.46
N ALA A 114 -9.76 -22.49 -11.08
CA ALA A 114 -8.95 -22.69 -9.88
C ALA A 114 -7.58 -21.98 -9.99
N THR A 115 -6.95 -22.04 -11.17
CA THR A 115 -5.71 -21.31 -11.45
C THR A 115 -5.91 -19.79 -11.36
N LEU A 116 -6.99 -19.27 -11.95
CA LEU A 116 -7.32 -17.84 -11.84
C LEU A 116 -7.51 -17.40 -10.39
N ALA A 117 -8.23 -18.18 -9.58
CA ALA A 117 -8.44 -17.87 -8.16
C ALA A 117 -7.11 -17.85 -7.38
N LYS A 118 -6.21 -18.81 -7.66
CA LYS A 118 -4.86 -18.85 -7.06
C LYS A 118 -4.05 -17.61 -7.43
N LEU A 119 -4.01 -17.25 -8.70
CA LEU A 119 -3.27 -16.07 -9.18
C LEU A 119 -3.84 -14.77 -8.58
N GLN A 120 -5.16 -14.64 -8.50
CA GLN A 120 -5.80 -13.47 -7.87
C GLN A 120 -5.48 -13.37 -6.37
N THR A 121 -5.46 -14.50 -5.66
CA THR A 121 -5.12 -14.52 -4.23
C THR A 121 -3.67 -14.11 -4.01
N ALA A 122 -2.75 -14.63 -4.82
CA ALA A 122 -1.33 -14.27 -4.76
C ALA A 122 -1.12 -12.76 -5.03
N ALA A 123 -1.73 -12.22 -6.09
CA ALA A 123 -1.65 -10.80 -6.40
C ALA A 123 -2.26 -9.91 -5.30
N MET A 124 -3.36 -10.35 -4.67
CA MET A 124 -3.94 -9.63 -3.54
C MET A 124 -3.01 -9.64 -2.32
N GLN A 125 -2.38 -10.77 -2.02
CA GLN A 125 -1.41 -10.88 -0.93
C GLN A 125 -0.21 -9.95 -1.16
N GLU A 126 0.40 -9.99 -2.34
CA GLU A 126 1.52 -9.13 -2.72
C GLU A 126 1.16 -7.64 -2.59
N ARG A 127 -0.05 -7.27 -3.02
CA ARG A 127 -0.55 -5.90 -2.88
C ARG A 127 -0.67 -5.46 -1.43
N LEU A 128 -1.20 -6.32 -0.55
CA LEU A 128 -1.34 -6.03 0.87
C LEU A 128 0.02 -5.91 1.56
N GLU A 129 0.96 -6.80 1.24
CA GLU A 129 2.33 -6.77 1.76
C GLU A 129 3.06 -5.51 1.29
N GLY A 130 2.99 -5.19 0.00
CA GLY A 130 3.56 -3.97 -0.57
C GLY A 130 2.96 -2.71 0.05
N GLN A 131 1.64 -2.68 0.26
CA GLN A 131 0.97 -1.57 0.93
C GLN A 131 1.47 -1.39 2.37
N ALA A 132 1.56 -2.46 3.14
CA ALA A 132 2.08 -2.41 4.50
C ALA A 132 3.53 -1.89 4.51
N ALA A 133 4.36 -2.39 3.60
CA ALA A 133 5.75 -1.96 3.46
C ALA A 133 5.85 -0.46 3.12
N PHE A 134 5.06 0.02 2.15
CA PHE A 134 5.00 1.43 1.79
C PHE A 134 4.63 2.32 2.99
N MET A 135 3.59 1.94 3.73
CA MET A 135 3.12 2.71 4.87
C MET A 135 4.14 2.75 6.01
N ILE A 136 4.78 1.62 6.30
CA ILE A 136 5.86 1.54 7.31
C ILE A 136 7.02 2.44 6.91
N GLN A 137 7.45 2.39 5.64
CA GLN A 137 8.54 3.24 5.13
C GLN A 137 8.17 4.73 5.14
N ALA A 138 6.93 5.07 4.75
CA ALA A 138 6.46 6.45 4.78
C ALA A 138 6.45 7.01 6.21
N MET A 139 6.00 6.23 7.19
CA MET A 139 6.06 6.63 8.61
C MET A 139 7.49 6.74 9.14
N ALA A 140 8.43 5.95 8.61
CA ALA A 140 9.84 6.02 9.00
C ALA A 140 10.54 7.28 8.44
N ILE A 141 10.06 7.83 7.32
CA ILE A 141 10.54 9.11 6.76
C ILE A 141 10.02 10.30 7.60
N LEU A 142 8.80 10.19 8.15
CA LEU A 142 8.26 11.21 9.05
C LEU A 142 8.97 11.19 10.40
N SER A 143 9.03 12.35 11.04
CA SER A 143 9.51 12.44 12.42
C SER A 143 8.47 11.86 13.39
N ARG A 144 8.93 11.41 14.56
CA ARG A 144 8.02 10.86 15.59
C ARG A 144 6.96 11.87 16.04
N ASP A 145 7.33 13.15 16.11
CA ASP A 145 6.38 14.22 16.47
C ASP A 145 5.32 14.41 15.38
N GLN A 146 5.71 14.42 14.10
CA GLN A 146 4.78 14.48 12.97
C GLN A 146 3.78 13.33 13.00
N VAL A 147 4.25 12.09 13.21
CA VAL A 147 3.36 10.92 13.32
C VAL A 147 2.42 11.05 14.50
N ASN A 148 2.91 11.43 15.68
CA ASN A 148 2.07 11.57 16.87
C ASN A 148 0.97 12.63 16.69
N LYS A 149 1.29 13.75 16.04
CA LYS A 149 0.32 14.81 15.74
C LYS A 149 -0.74 14.34 14.75
N LEU A 150 -0.33 13.64 13.69
CA LEU A 150 -1.26 13.06 12.73
C LEU A 150 -2.18 12.01 13.38
N VAL A 151 -1.65 11.14 14.25
CA VAL A 151 -2.46 10.17 15.00
C VAL A 151 -3.43 10.86 15.96
N ALA A 152 -3.01 11.95 16.59
CA ALA A 152 -3.87 12.70 17.51
C ALA A 152 -5.05 13.38 16.80
N GLU A 153 -4.86 13.83 15.56
CA GLU A 153 -5.88 14.54 14.77
C GLU A 153 -6.79 13.57 13.97
N PHE A 154 -6.20 12.58 13.31
CA PHE A 154 -6.90 11.72 12.35
C PHE A 154 -7.20 10.31 12.88
N GLU A 155 -6.73 9.98 14.09
CA GLU A 155 -6.72 8.62 14.62
C GLU A 155 -5.95 7.64 13.71
N THR A 156 -5.84 6.37 14.11
CA THR A 156 -5.12 5.36 13.32
C THR A 156 -5.81 5.06 11.99
N ALA A 157 -7.14 5.10 11.95
CA ALA A 157 -7.92 4.86 10.75
C ALA A 157 -7.75 5.98 9.71
N GLY A 158 -7.81 7.25 10.13
CA GLY A 158 -7.62 8.37 9.22
C GLY A 158 -6.18 8.49 8.73
N LEU A 159 -5.19 8.16 9.57
CA LEU A 159 -3.79 8.05 9.14
C LEU A 159 -3.62 6.97 8.06
N PHE A 160 -4.30 5.84 8.21
CA PHE A 160 -4.25 4.77 7.23
C PHE A 160 -4.85 5.20 5.89
N GLU A 161 -6.00 5.86 5.89
CA GLU A 161 -6.60 6.44 4.68
C GLU A 161 -5.71 7.50 4.03
N LEU A 162 -5.02 8.31 4.84
CA LEU A 162 -4.10 9.32 4.35
C LEU A 162 -2.95 8.70 3.56
N PHE A 163 -2.30 7.67 4.10
CA PHE A 163 -1.23 6.97 3.39
C PHE A 163 -1.75 6.18 2.18
N GLN A 164 -2.97 5.64 2.24
CA GLN A 164 -3.60 5.04 1.06
C GLN A 164 -3.79 6.05 -0.08
N ARG A 165 -4.19 7.28 0.24
CA ARG A 165 -4.33 8.35 -0.76
C ARG A 165 -2.98 8.82 -1.28
N LEU A 166 -1.95 8.81 -0.43
CA LEU A 166 -0.56 9.10 -0.83
C LEU A 166 -0.08 8.13 -1.93
N ALA A 167 -0.40 6.85 -1.77
CA ALA A 167 -0.09 5.81 -2.77
C ALA A 167 -0.82 6.03 -4.12
N GLY A 168 -1.99 6.70 -4.12
CA GLY A 168 -2.69 7.18 -5.32
C GLY A 168 -4.13 6.64 -5.49
N PRO A 169 -4.88 7.13 -6.50
CA PRO A 169 -6.33 6.88 -6.66
C PRO A 169 -6.71 5.45 -7.11
N GLY A 170 -5.82 4.46 -6.97
CA GLY A 170 -6.07 3.05 -7.33
C GLY A 170 -6.54 2.17 -6.17
N MET A 171 -6.55 2.66 -4.92
CA MET A 171 -6.80 1.85 -3.71
C MET A 171 -8.27 1.66 -3.33
N GLY A 172 -9.20 2.49 -3.81
CA GLY A 172 -10.58 2.52 -3.25
C GLY A 172 -11.75 2.27 -4.21
N ARG A 173 -11.53 2.06 -5.52
CA ARG A 173 -12.64 1.97 -6.51
C ARG A 173 -12.47 0.93 -7.63
N ARG A 174 -11.79 -0.18 -7.36
CA ARG A 174 -11.97 -1.42 -8.15
C ARG A 174 -12.11 -2.58 -7.18
N GLY A 175 -13.32 -2.73 -6.67
CA GLY A 175 -13.72 -3.93 -5.96
C GLY A 175 -13.75 -5.15 -6.90
N PRO A 176 -13.72 -6.37 -6.37
CA PRO A 176 -13.73 -7.60 -7.14
C PRO A 176 -15.16 -7.90 -7.63
N GLY A 177 -15.41 -7.69 -8.92
CA GLY A 177 -16.65 -8.10 -9.59
C GLY A 177 -17.23 -7.04 -10.54
N GLY A 178 -17.16 -7.27 -11.85
CA GLY A 178 -17.91 -6.51 -12.85
C GLY A 178 -17.36 -6.66 -14.29
N PRO A 179 -18.14 -7.12 -15.27
CA PRO A 179 -17.65 -7.83 -16.45
C PRO A 179 -17.32 -6.89 -17.62
N GLY A 180 -16.04 -6.81 -17.97
CA GLY A 180 -15.59 -6.28 -19.26
C GLY A 180 -15.73 -7.34 -20.35
N PHE A 181 -16.95 -7.59 -20.81
CA PHE A 181 -17.18 -8.13 -22.15
C PHE A 181 -16.83 -7.00 -23.13
N ALA A 182 -15.62 -7.04 -23.69
CA ALA A 182 -15.34 -6.32 -24.93
C ALA A 182 -15.47 -7.35 -26.07
N PRO A 183 -16.47 -7.25 -26.95
CA PRO A 183 -16.45 -8.03 -28.18
C PRO A 183 -15.27 -7.58 -29.06
N PRO A 184 -14.65 -8.48 -29.84
CA PRO A 184 -13.62 -8.11 -30.78
C PRO A 184 -14.21 -7.17 -31.86
N MET A 185 -13.48 -6.11 -32.18
CA MET A 185 -13.66 -5.34 -33.42
C MET A 185 -12.96 -6.08 -34.56
#